data_AF-A0AAD0AT09-F1
#
_entry.id   AF-A0AAD0AT09-F1
#
_cell.length_a   1.000
_cell.length_b   1.000
_cell.length_c   1.000
_cell.angle_alpha   90.00
_cell.angle_beta   90.00
_cell.angle_gamma   90.00
#
_symmetry.space_group_name_H-M   'P 1'
#
loop_
_entity.id
_entity.type
_entity.pdbx_description
1 polymer ?
#
loop_
_entity_poly.entity_id
_entity_poly.type
_entity_poly.pdbx_seq_one_letter_code
_entity_poly.pdbx_strand_id
1 'polypeptide(L)'
;MKLFSLEKYLLKNLDMTEEDFKKLVLEVSEPLELELPEDRKLTDEEIDYEYIDLLVTETLENLKDDVCTCEKDCGVPDCCGTRVEKNLKKVYQIALYMLRDGILYQDLTQEGVIGLMKAHELFEDDKDFKLYKDYYIARAMFNYIESYANYRKTAFKEYAEYEIHKESHPKISLKDKSKSEELKKLEKENKEKHIEEMKQLEKRAEYQFDYLNLKYRLGEREIEAISLYFGLDGHKRKNFSEIQSIMKIDNDTLDKIVKDALFKLSVVDEKVEL
;
A
#
# COMPACT_ATOMS: atom_id res chain seq x y z
N MET A 1 1.21 3.98 20.39
CA MET A 1 0.79 2.68 19.78
C MET A 1 1.58 2.44 18.50
N LYS A 2 1.89 1.17 18.15
CA LYS A 2 2.61 0.79 16.92
C LYS A 2 1.68 0.65 15.71
N LEU A 3 2.14 1.03 14.52
CA LEU A 3 1.38 0.98 13.26
C LEU A 3 0.74 -0.40 12.99
N PHE A 4 1.53 -1.47 13.05
CA PHE A 4 0.98 -2.81 12.81
C PHE A 4 -0.06 -3.26 13.85
N SER A 5 0.05 -2.76 15.09
CA SER A 5 -0.95 -3.02 16.14
C SER A 5 -2.26 -2.31 15.84
N LEU A 6 -2.18 -1.09 15.28
CA LEU A 6 -3.33 -0.34 14.79
C LEU A 6 -4.01 -1.07 13.63
N GLU A 7 -3.25 -1.53 12.63
CA GLU A 7 -3.79 -2.31 11.49
C GLU A 7 -4.55 -3.55 11.97
N LYS A 8 -3.97 -4.34 12.89
CA LYS A 8 -4.63 -5.51 13.48
C LYS A 8 -5.90 -5.16 14.27
N TYR A 9 -5.91 -4.01 14.93
CA TYR A 9 -7.08 -3.54 15.67
C TYR A 9 -8.20 -3.14 14.71
N LEU A 10 -7.88 -2.40 13.65
CA LEU A 10 -8.84 -1.98 12.62
C LEU A 10 -9.42 -3.18 11.87
N LEU A 11 -8.60 -4.18 11.53
CA LEU A 11 -9.05 -5.40 10.85
C LEU A 11 -10.07 -6.21 11.68
N LYS A 12 -10.00 -6.14 13.02
CA LYS A 12 -10.98 -6.76 13.91
C LYS A 12 -12.27 -5.94 14.08
N ASN A 13 -12.26 -4.69 13.64
CA ASN A 13 -13.32 -3.70 13.86
C ASN A 13 -13.58 -2.90 12.57
N LEU A 14 -13.86 -3.59 11.47
CA LEU A 14 -14.04 -2.96 10.14
C LEU A 14 -15.16 -1.91 10.11
N ASP A 15 -16.24 -2.14 10.85
CA ASP A 15 -17.41 -1.24 10.92
C ASP A 15 -17.24 -0.09 11.95
N MET A 16 -16.02 0.18 12.42
CA MET A 16 -15.77 1.17 13.46
C MET A 16 -16.17 2.57 13.00
N THR A 17 -17.00 3.23 13.82
CA THR A 17 -17.48 4.58 13.56
C THR A 17 -16.36 5.61 13.75
N GLU A 18 -16.57 6.82 13.21
CA GLU A 18 -15.66 7.93 13.41
C GLU A 18 -15.54 8.35 14.89
N GLU A 19 -16.66 8.31 15.62
CA GLU A 19 -16.67 8.65 17.05
C GLU A 19 -15.90 7.64 17.89
N ASP A 20 -16.03 6.34 17.60
CA ASP A 20 -15.34 5.30 18.35
C ASP A 20 -13.84 5.28 18.06
N PHE A 21 -13.45 5.55 16.81
CA PHE A 21 -12.04 5.73 16.47
C PHE A 21 -11.44 6.96 17.16
N LYS A 22 -12.17 8.07 17.22
CA LYS A 22 -11.72 9.25 17.96
C LYS A 22 -11.51 8.94 19.45
N LYS A 23 -12.40 8.18 20.09
CA LYS A 23 -12.24 7.73 21.48
C LYS A 23 -10.98 6.88 21.66
N LEU A 24 -10.77 5.88 20.78
CA LEU A 24 -9.57 5.03 20.81
C LEU A 24 -8.29 5.88 20.77
N VAL A 25 -8.21 6.81 19.83
CA VAL A 25 -7.01 7.62 19.62
C VAL A 25 -6.75 8.55 20.82
N LEU A 26 -7.81 9.10 21.42
CA LEU A 26 -7.71 9.88 22.66
C LEU A 26 -7.29 9.04 23.87
N GLU A 27 -7.74 7.78 23.96
CA GLU A 27 -7.34 6.85 25.03
C GLU A 27 -5.88 6.45 24.93
N VAL A 28 -5.35 6.29 23.70
CA VAL A 28 -3.93 5.96 23.49
C VAL A 28 -3.03 7.12 23.90
N SER A 29 -3.39 8.37 23.57
CA SER A 29 -2.69 9.60 23.99
C SER A 29 -1.18 9.65 23.68
N GLU A 30 -0.71 8.84 22.74
CA GLU A 30 0.70 8.73 22.34
C GLU A 30 0.84 8.81 20.82
N PRO A 31 1.95 9.34 20.28
CA PRO A 31 2.19 9.34 18.83
C PRO A 31 2.17 7.93 18.25
N LEU A 32 1.81 7.83 16.97
CA LEU A 32 1.89 6.58 16.22
C LEU A 32 3.34 6.25 15.91
N GLU A 33 3.79 5.07 16.32
CA GLU A 33 5.13 4.56 16.03
C GLU A 33 5.11 3.80 14.70
N LEU A 34 5.95 4.23 13.75
CA LEU A 34 6.11 3.58 12.45
C LEU A 34 7.11 2.44 12.58
N GLU A 35 6.61 1.25 12.85
CA GLU A 35 7.39 0.03 12.91
C GLU A 35 6.81 -1.02 11.97
N LEU A 36 7.70 -1.81 11.38
CA LEU A 36 7.36 -2.89 10.45
C LEU A 36 7.34 -4.22 11.19
N PRO A 37 6.45 -5.17 10.83
CA PRO A 37 6.48 -6.52 11.39
C PRO A 37 7.78 -7.24 11.01
N GLU A 38 8.41 -7.93 11.96
CA GLU A 38 9.64 -8.69 11.73
C GLU A 38 9.43 -9.86 10.75
N ASP A 39 8.24 -10.46 10.74
CA ASP A 39 7.85 -11.62 9.94
C ASP A 39 7.17 -11.27 8.61
N ARG A 40 7.19 -9.98 8.22
CA ARG A 40 6.54 -9.54 6.98
C ARG A 40 7.21 -10.12 5.75
N LYS A 41 6.40 -10.42 4.74
CA LYS A 41 6.86 -10.85 3.42
C LYS A 41 7.03 -9.63 2.52
N LEU A 42 8.11 -9.61 1.74
CA LEU A 42 8.33 -8.60 0.71
C LEU A 42 7.86 -9.12 -0.65
N THR A 43 7.47 -8.21 -1.55
CA THR A 43 7.22 -8.53 -2.95
C THR A 43 8.51 -8.95 -3.65
N ASP A 44 8.37 -9.91 -4.56
CA ASP A 44 9.44 -10.38 -5.41
C ASP A 44 9.28 -9.63 -6.75
N GLU A 45 9.81 -8.42 -6.85
CA GLU A 45 9.71 -7.58 -8.05
C GLU A 45 11.01 -7.65 -8.87
N GLU A 46 10.89 -7.98 -10.16
CA GLU A 46 12.01 -7.87 -11.10
C GLU A 46 12.17 -6.42 -11.53
N ILE A 47 13.30 -5.81 -11.16
CA ILE A 47 13.56 -4.40 -11.45
C ILE A 47 14.08 -4.26 -12.87
N ASP A 48 13.26 -3.66 -13.74
CA ASP A 48 13.67 -3.23 -15.08
C ASP A 48 14.03 -1.74 -15.06
N TYR A 49 15.33 -1.44 -14.99
CA TYR A 49 15.83 -0.08 -14.97
C TYR A 49 15.60 0.69 -16.29
N GLU A 50 15.10 0.06 -17.36
CA GLU A 50 14.75 0.76 -18.61
C GLU A 50 13.48 1.61 -18.46
N TYR A 51 12.61 1.32 -17.48
CA TYR A 51 11.36 2.03 -17.26
C TYR A 51 11.18 2.40 -15.79
N ILE A 52 11.46 3.67 -15.46
CA ILE A 52 11.12 4.27 -14.18
C ILE A 52 10.12 5.39 -14.46
N ASP A 53 8.93 5.32 -13.88
CA ASP A 53 8.02 6.45 -13.89
C ASP A 53 8.56 7.55 -12.96
N LEU A 54 8.92 8.68 -13.57
CA LEU A 54 9.50 9.83 -12.88
C LEU A 54 8.45 10.63 -12.09
N LEU A 55 7.15 10.37 -12.27
CA LEU A 55 6.08 11.15 -11.63
C LEU A 55 6.15 11.11 -10.10
N VAL A 56 6.42 9.94 -9.53
CA VAL A 56 6.59 9.82 -8.06
C VAL A 56 7.83 10.58 -7.59
N THR A 57 8.93 10.46 -8.33
CA THR A 57 10.18 11.17 -8.01
C THR A 57 9.96 12.69 -8.05
N GLU A 58 9.35 13.20 -9.13
CA GLU A 58 9.00 14.61 -9.26
C GLU A 58 8.08 15.09 -8.13
N THR A 59 7.08 14.27 -7.75
CA THR A 59 6.18 14.59 -6.64
C THR A 59 6.95 14.74 -5.34
N LEU A 60 7.83 13.78 -5.00
CA LEU A 60 8.63 13.81 -3.77
C LEU A 60 9.66 14.96 -3.79
N GLU A 61 10.24 15.26 -4.95
CA GLU A 61 11.16 16.39 -5.12
C GLU A 61 10.47 17.75 -4.97
N ASN A 62 9.19 17.85 -5.31
CA ASN A 62 8.40 19.07 -5.19
C ASN A 62 7.79 19.27 -3.79
N LEU A 63 7.88 18.29 -2.88
CA LEU A 63 7.46 18.47 -1.50
C LEU A 63 8.29 19.55 -0.81
N LYS A 64 7.64 20.66 -0.44
CA LYS A 64 8.29 21.74 0.32
C LYS A 64 8.96 21.16 1.56
N ASP A 65 10.20 21.56 1.83
CA ASP A 65 10.79 21.29 3.13
C ASP A 65 10.00 22.09 4.17
N ASP A 66 9.48 21.40 5.20
CA ASP A 66 8.71 22.01 6.30
C ASP A 66 9.51 23.09 7.07
N VAL A 67 10.80 23.22 6.77
CA VAL A 67 11.64 24.33 7.21
C VAL A 67 11.25 25.59 6.43
N CYS A 68 10.11 26.19 6.79
CA CYS A 68 9.91 27.59 6.47
C CYS A 68 11.07 28.38 7.08
N THR A 69 11.84 29.06 6.23
CA THR A 69 12.93 29.95 6.66
C THR A 69 12.40 31.28 7.21
N CYS A 70 11.08 31.44 7.29
CA CYS A 70 10.45 32.58 7.92
C CYS A 70 10.70 32.53 9.43
N GLU A 71 11.75 33.20 9.89
CA GLU A 71 12.11 33.27 11.33
C GLU A 71 11.05 33.99 12.19
N LYS A 72 10.06 34.65 11.57
CA LYS A 72 8.95 35.36 12.21
C LYS A 72 7.69 35.29 11.35
N ASP A 73 6.56 35.50 12.02
CA ASP A 73 5.23 35.70 11.41
C ASP A 73 5.32 36.74 10.29
N CYS A 74 5.24 36.31 9.03
CA CYS A 74 5.62 37.12 7.87
C CYS A 74 4.63 38.27 7.58
N GLY A 75 3.51 38.34 8.31
CA GLY A 75 2.40 39.24 8.03
C GLY A 75 1.68 38.95 6.70
N VAL A 76 2.05 37.88 6.01
CA VAL A 76 1.41 37.41 4.77
C VAL A 76 0.51 36.23 5.13
N PRO A 77 -0.80 36.28 4.81
CA PRO A 77 -1.66 35.10 4.88
C PRO A 77 -1.01 33.97 4.07
N ASP A 78 -0.82 32.81 4.71
CA ASP A 78 -0.27 31.60 4.06
C ASP A 78 1.22 31.65 3.65
N CYS A 79 2.05 32.41 4.37
CA CYS A 79 3.50 32.47 4.11
C CYS A 79 4.23 31.11 4.12
N CYS A 80 3.67 30.10 4.79
CA CYS A 80 4.32 28.80 5.04
C CYS A 80 3.49 27.60 4.55
N GLY A 81 2.40 27.83 3.83
CA GLY A 81 1.42 26.78 3.49
C GLY A 81 0.44 26.47 4.62
N THR A 82 -0.66 25.82 4.24
CA THR A 82 -1.71 25.37 5.15
C THR A 82 -1.22 24.31 6.14
N ARG A 83 -1.98 24.09 7.23
CA ARG A 83 -1.70 23.00 8.19
C ARG A 83 -1.63 21.62 7.50
N VAL A 84 -2.37 21.42 6.41
CA VAL A 84 -2.32 20.19 5.61
C VAL A 84 -1.02 20.13 4.80
N GLU A 85 -0.65 21.21 4.09
CA GLU A 85 0.58 21.27 3.28
C GLU A 85 1.84 20.93 4.07
N LYS A 86 1.97 21.49 5.28
CA LYS A 86 3.11 21.26 6.21
C LYS A 86 3.21 19.84 6.76
N ASN A 87 2.25 18.97 6.41
CA ASN A 87 2.19 17.60 6.91
C ASN A 87 2.10 16.57 5.77
N LEU A 88 2.20 17.02 4.51
CA LEU A 88 2.20 16.11 3.36
C LEU A 88 3.36 15.11 3.44
N LYS A 89 4.57 15.54 3.78
CA LYS A 89 5.72 14.64 3.95
C LYS A 89 5.43 13.47 4.88
N LYS A 90 4.65 13.69 5.94
CA LYS A 90 4.25 12.64 6.88
C LYS A 90 3.32 11.62 6.24
N VAL A 91 2.43 12.04 5.33
CA VAL A 91 1.58 11.13 4.53
C VAL A 91 2.44 10.22 3.68
N TYR A 92 3.37 10.79 2.90
CA TYR A 92 4.30 10.03 2.08
C TYR A 92 5.15 9.08 2.94
N GLN A 93 5.64 9.54 4.10
CA GLN A 93 6.37 8.68 5.03
C GLN A 93 5.54 7.47 5.46
N ILE A 94 4.31 7.65 5.93
CA ILE A 94 3.45 6.55 6.39
C ILE A 94 3.15 5.57 5.24
N ALA A 95 2.92 6.09 4.02
CA ALA A 95 2.69 5.26 2.85
C ALA A 95 3.87 4.33 2.54
N LEU A 96 5.13 4.73 2.77
CA LEU A 96 6.28 3.84 2.59
C LEU A 96 6.21 2.59 3.47
N TYR A 97 5.66 2.71 4.69
CA TYR A 97 5.47 1.59 5.62
C TYR A 97 4.23 0.74 5.27
N MET A 98 3.21 1.37 4.70
CA MET A 98 1.92 0.75 4.41
C MET A 98 1.80 0.21 2.97
N LEU A 99 2.76 0.47 2.09
CA LEU A 99 2.68 0.04 0.69
C LEU A 99 2.68 -1.49 0.56
N ARG A 100 1.62 -2.02 -0.06
CA ARG A 100 1.42 -3.45 -0.32
C ARG A 100 1.46 -3.76 -1.81
N ASP A 101 1.68 -5.03 -2.11
CA ASP A 101 1.66 -5.57 -3.46
C ASP A 101 0.37 -5.22 -4.24
N GLY A 102 0.51 -4.89 -5.52
CA GLY A 102 -0.59 -4.48 -6.39
C GLY A 102 -1.13 -3.05 -6.17
N ILE A 103 -0.69 -2.34 -5.13
CA ILE A 103 -1.16 -0.98 -4.84
C ILE A 103 -0.19 0.06 -5.39
N LEU A 104 -0.73 1.05 -6.10
CA LEU A 104 0.01 2.24 -6.55
C LEU A 104 0.31 3.13 -5.34
N TYR A 105 1.57 3.57 -5.22
CA TYR A 105 1.97 4.48 -4.15
C TYR A 105 1.20 5.81 -4.18
N GLN A 106 0.87 6.30 -5.37
CA GLN A 106 0.09 7.53 -5.54
C GLN A 106 -1.34 7.39 -5.02
N ASP A 107 -1.98 6.25 -5.23
CA ASP A 107 -3.34 6.03 -4.74
C ASP A 107 -3.34 5.94 -3.22
N LEU A 108 -2.38 5.19 -2.65
CA LEU A 108 -2.24 5.06 -1.20
C LEU A 108 -1.97 6.41 -0.53
N THR A 109 -1.10 7.23 -1.12
CA THR A 109 -0.78 8.56 -0.59
C THR A 109 -1.97 9.52 -0.70
N GLN A 110 -2.75 9.48 -1.77
CA GLN A 110 -3.98 10.26 -1.91
C GLN A 110 -5.00 9.93 -0.81
N GLU A 111 -5.22 8.64 -0.53
CA GLU A 111 -6.07 8.21 0.60
C GLU A 111 -5.53 8.69 1.95
N GLY A 112 -4.20 8.66 2.11
CA GLY A 112 -3.54 9.26 3.26
C GLY A 112 -3.79 10.76 3.42
N VAL A 113 -3.81 11.52 2.31
CA VAL A 113 -4.14 12.95 2.32
C VAL A 113 -5.59 13.17 2.78
N ILE A 114 -6.53 12.31 2.37
CA ILE A 114 -7.92 12.35 2.85
C ILE A 114 -7.96 12.14 4.38
N GLY A 115 -7.20 11.17 4.89
CA GLY A 115 -7.04 10.96 6.34
C GLY A 115 -6.47 12.18 7.07
N LEU A 116 -5.44 12.81 6.50
CA LEU A 116 -4.85 14.05 7.04
C LEU A 116 -5.87 15.20 7.07
N MET A 117 -6.64 15.39 6.00
CA MET A 117 -7.71 16.40 5.94
C MET A 117 -8.77 16.12 7.00
N LYS A 118 -9.14 14.85 7.20
CA LYS A 118 -10.09 14.47 8.24
C LYS A 118 -9.60 14.81 9.64
N ALA A 119 -8.33 14.55 9.94
CA ALA A 119 -7.73 14.96 11.20
C ALA A 119 -7.72 16.49 11.36
N HIS A 120 -7.46 17.22 10.28
CA HIS A 120 -7.48 18.68 10.29
C HIS A 120 -8.87 19.23 10.64
N GLU A 121 -9.95 18.60 10.17
CA GLU A 121 -11.33 18.99 10.51
C GLU A 121 -11.71 18.66 11.96
N LEU A 122 -11.20 17.54 12.50
CA LEU A 122 -11.65 17.00 13.79
C LEU A 122 -10.89 17.53 15.01
N PHE A 123 -9.66 18.00 14.81
CA PHE A 123 -8.78 18.49 15.88
C PHE A 123 -8.41 19.94 15.62
N GLU A 124 -9.12 20.86 16.26
CA GLU A 124 -8.85 22.30 16.15
C GLU A 124 -7.53 22.67 16.84
N ASP A 125 -7.24 22.10 18.02
CA ASP A 125 -6.00 22.32 18.76
C ASP A 125 -4.80 21.68 18.06
N ASP A 126 -3.71 22.44 17.92
CA ASP A 126 -2.52 21.99 17.20
C ASP A 126 -1.75 20.88 17.91
N LYS A 127 -1.84 20.77 19.25
CA LYS A 127 -1.20 19.67 19.99
C LYS A 127 -1.94 18.36 19.72
N ASP A 128 -3.27 18.40 19.80
CA ASP A 128 -4.11 17.24 19.49
C ASP A 128 -3.95 16.83 18.03
N PHE A 129 -3.99 17.79 17.09
CA PHE A 129 -3.75 17.52 15.68
C PHE A 129 -2.39 16.84 15.46
N LYS A 130 -1.32 17.35 16.07
CA LYS A 130 0.03 16.77 15.94
C LYS A 130 0.10 15.34 16.48
N LEU A 131 -0.62 15.06 17.57
CA LEU A 131 -0.63 13.76 18.22
C LEU A 131 -1.44 12.72 17.44
N TYR A 132 -2.54 13.14 16.82
CA TYR A 132 -3.55 12.22 16.31
C TYR A 132 -3.64 12.12 14.79
N LYS A 133 -3.12 13.09 14.03
CA LYS A 133 -3.18 13.05 12.55
C LYS A 133 -2.62 11.76 11.95
N ASP A 134 -1.57 11.19 12.53
CA ASP A 134 -0.89 10.01 11.99
C ASP A 134 -1.80 8.76 12.06
N TYR A 135 -2.62 8.65 13.11
CA TYR A 135 -3.63 7.59 13.25
C TYR A 135 -4.69 7.68 12.15
N TYR A 136 -5.09 8.89 11.80
CA TYR A 136 -6.10 9.15 10.78
C TYR A 136 -5.58 8.91 9.36
N ILE A 137 -4.33 9.31 9.09
CA ILE A 137 -3.63 8.96 7.85
C ILE A 137 -3.56 7.44 7.72
N ALA A 138 -3.08 6.75 8.76
CA ALA A 138 -2.94 5.30 8.75
C ALA A 138 -4.28 4.57 8.60
N ARG A 139 -5.35 5.05 9.26
CA ARG A 139 -6.70 4.46 9.13
C ARG A 139 -7.25 4.59 7.70
N ALA A 140 -7.08 5.75 7.07
CA ALA A 140 -7.55 5.94 5.69
C ALA A 140 -6.82 5.00 4.72
N MET A 141 -5.48 4.92 4.84
CA MET A 141 -4.67 3.98 4.07
C MET A 141 -5.04 2.51 4.35
N PHE A 142 -5.28 2.15 5.61
CA PHE A 142 -5.72 0.81 6.00
C PHE A 142 -7.03 0.43 5.29
N ASN A 143 -8.03 1.31 5.35
CA ASN A 143 -9.34 1.07 4.73
C ASN A 143 -9.22 0.88 3.21
N TYR A 144 -8.36 1.67 2.57
CA TYR A 144 -8.11 1.51 1.13
C TYR A 144 -7.44 0.17 0.81
N ILE A 145 -6.40 -0.22 1.54
CA ILE A 145 -5.71 -1.51 1.35
C ILE A 145 -6.69 -2.67 1.57
N GLU A 146 -7.53 -2.61 2.61
CA GLU A 146 -8.54 -3.63 2.89
C GLU A 146 -9.58 -3.74 1.76
N SER A 147 -10.09 -2.59 1.29
CA SER A 147 -11.05 -2.55 0.19
C SER A 147 -10.45 -3.12 -1.10
N TYR A 148 -9.20 -2.75 -1.41
CA TYR A 148 -8.46 -3.28 -2.55
C TYR A 148 -8.24 -4.80 -2.46
N ALA A 149 -7.89 -5.29 -1.27
CA ALA A 149 -7.73 -6.71 -0.99
C ALA A 149 -9.03 -7.48 -1.27
N ASN A 150 -10.16 -6.99 -0.75
CA ASN A 150 -11.48 -7.57 -0.96
C ASN A 150 -11.94 -7.49 -2.43
N TYR A 151 -11.62 -6.40 -3.12
CA TYR A 151 -11.86 -6.25 -4.55
C TYR A 151 -11.16 -7.36 -5.34
N ARG A 152 -9.87 -7.62 -5.08
CA ARG A 152 -9.13 -8.70 -5.75
C ARG A 152 -9.68 -10.09 -5.43
N LYS A 153 -10.04 -10.35 -4.16
CA LYS A 153 -10.72 -11.60 -3.76
C LYS A 153 -11.99 -11.82 -4.57
N THR A 154 -12.84 -10.79 -4.66
CA THR A 154 -14.13 -10.86 -5.36
C THR A 154 -13.95 -11.04 -6.86
N ALA A 155 -13.07 -10.25 -7.47
CA ALA A 155 -12.78 -10.34 -8.91
C ALA A 155 -12.25 -11.73 -9.31
N PHE A 156 -11.37 -12.32 -8.48
CA PHE A 156 -10.88 -13.67 -8.74
C PHE A 156 -11.98 -14.73 -8.60
N LYS A 157 -12.83 -14.61 -7.59
CA LYS A 157 -13.97 -15.50 -7.40
C LYS A 157 -14.92 -15.46 -8.60
N GLU A 158 -15.27 -14.27 -9.07
CA GLU A 158 -16.11 -14.10 -10.27
C GLU A 158 -15.47 -14.72 -11.52
N TYR A 159 -14.15 -14.57 -11.68
CA TYR A 159 -13.39 -15.22 -12.75
C TYR A 159 -13.46 -16.75 -12.66
N ALA A 160 -13.23 -17.32 -11.48
CA ALA A 160 -13.28 -18.77 -11.26
C ALA A 160 -14.69 -19.34 -11.53
N GLU A 161 -15.74 -18.66 -11.05
CA GLU A 161 -17.13 -19.01 -11.33
C GLU A 161 -17.43 -18.98 -12.84
N TYR A 162 -16.98 -17.92 -13.53
CA TYR A 162 -17.13 -17.81 -14.97
C TYR A 162 -16.46 -18.96 -15.74
N GLU A 163 -15.20 -19.30 -15.45
CA GLU A 163 -14.49 -20.39 -16.15
C GLU A 163 -15.13 -21.76 -15.87
N ILE A 164 -15.62 -22.00 -14.64
CA ILE A 164 -16.39 -23.21 -14.30
C ILE A 164 -17.68 -23.30 -15.15
N HIS A 165 -18.39 -22.19 -15.34
CA HIS A 165 -19.66 -22.17 -16.07
C HIS A 165 -19.49 -22.12 -17.60
N LYS A 166 -18.39 -21.58 -18.12
CA LYS A 166 -18.05 -21.56 -19.54
C LYS A 166 -17.94 -22.96 -20.14
N GLU A 167 -17.40 -23.92 -19.38
CA GLU A 167 -17.36 -25.34 -19.79
C GLU A 167 -18.73 -26.05 -19.75
N SER A 168 -19.74 -25.42 -19.15
CA SER A 168 -21.12 -25.90 -19.13
C SER A 168 -21.88 -25.55 -20.41
N HIS A 169 -21.34 -24.66 -21.25
CA HIS A 169 -21.83 -24.39 -22.61
C HIS A 169 -20.95 -25.15 -23.62
N PRO A 170 -21.20 -26.44 -23.89
CA PRO A 170 -20.49 -27.11 -24.95
C PRO A 170 -20.74 -26.34 -26.24
N LYS A 171 -19.67 -25.95 -26.94
CA LYS A 171 -19.74 -25.69 -28.38
C LYS A 171 -20.17 -27.01 -29.01
N ILE A 172 -21.48 -27.24 -29.08
CA ILE A 172 -22.09 -28.33 -29.82
C ILE A 172 -21.78 -28.03 -31.28
N SER A 173 -20.65 -28.53 -31.77
CA SER A 173 -20.55 -28.86 -33.18
C SER A 173 -21.63 -29.91 -33.42
N LEU A 174 -22.70 -29.50 -34.11
CA LEU A 174 -23.85 -30.31 -34.51
C LEU A 174 -23.48 -31.48 -35.46
N LYS A 175 -22.27 -32.04 -35.40
CA LYS A 175 -21.80 -33.05 -36.35
C LYS A 175 -21.54 -34.45 -35.79
N ASP A 176 -21.19 -34.65 -34.51
CA ASP A 176 -20.75 -35.97 -34.07
C ASP A 176 -21.75 -36.70 -33.18
N LYS A 177 -22.76 -37.30 -33.81
CA LYS A 177 -23.64 -38.30 -33.19
C LYS A 177 -22.92 -39.61 -32.81
N SER A 178 -21.60 -39.72 -33.01
CA SER A 178 -20.80 -40.95 -32.81
C SER A 178 -19.72 -40.86 -31.73
N LYS A 179 -19.86 -40.04 -30.68
CA LYS A 179 -18.91 -40.09 -29.56
C LYS A 179 -19.02 -41.42 -28.83
N SER A 180 -17.90 -42.14 -28.71
CA SER A 180 -17.81 -43.39 -27.94
C SER A 180 -18.15 -43.14 -26.46
N GLU A 181 -18.58 -44.18 -25.74
CA GLU A 181 -18.82 -44.07 -24.28
C GLU A 181 -17.57 -43.64 -23.51
N GLU A 182 -16.38 -44.02 -23.99
CA GLU A 182 -15.09 -43.59 -23.44
C GLU A 182 -14.88 -42.08 -23.55
N LEU A 183 -15.20 -41.47 -24.71
CA LEU A 183 -15.11 -40.02 -24.91
C LEU A 183 -16.00 -39.24 -23.94
N LYS A 184 -17.21 -39.74 -23.65
CA LYS A 184 -18.11 -39.10 -22.68
C LYS A 184 -17.61 -39.19 -21.24
N LYS A 185 -16.98 -40.32 -20.87
CA LYS A 185 -16.35 -40.48 -19.55
C LYS A 185 -15.16 -39.52 -19.39
N LEU A 186 -14.28 -39.44 -20.40
CA LEU A 186 -13.15 -38.51 -20.40
C LEU A 186 -13.59 -37.05 -20.35
N GLU A 187 -14.65 -36.66 -21.06
CA GLU A 187 -15.20 -35.31 -20.97
C GLU A 187 -15.75 -34.98 -19.58
N LYS A 188 -16.36 -35.95 -18.90
CA LYS A 188 -16.86 -35.78 -17.54
C LYS A 188 -15.70 -35.66 -16.54
N GLU A 189 -14.71 -36.53 -16.63
CA GLU A 189 -13.52 -36.52 -15.78
C GLU A 189 -12.72 -35.22 -15.94
N ASN A 190 -12.55 -34.73 -17.17
CA ASN A 190 -11.86 -33.46 -17.43
C ASN A 190 -12.61 -32.26 -16.82
N LYS A 191 -13.94 -32.22 -16.91
CA LYS A 191 -14.75 -31.17 -16.27
C LYS A 191 -14.65 -31.21 -14.74
N GLU A 192 -14.74 -32.41 -14.16
CA GLU A 192 -14.60 -32.58 -12.70
C GLU A 192 -13.20 -32.12 -12.23
N LYS A 193 -12.15 -32.45 -13.00
CA LYS A 193 -10.78 -32.00 -12.74
C LYS A 193 -10.61 -30.49 -12.84
N HIS A 194 -11.14 -29.86 -13.89
CA HIS A 194 -11.06 -28.41 -14.07
C HIS A 194 -11.80 -27.64 -12.96
N ILE A 195 -13.00 -28.11 -12.56
CA ILE A 195 -13.75 -27.50 -11.45
C ILE A 195 -12.95 -27.57 -10.14
N GLU A 196 -12.29 -28.71 -9.86
CA GLU A 196 -11.48 -28.86 -8.67
C GLU A 196 -10.23 -27.94 -8.71
N GLU A 197 -9.57 -27.83 -9.86
CA GLU A 197 -8.45 -26.90 -10.06
C GLU A 197 -8.88 -25.44 -9.83
N MET A 198 -10.02 -25.01 -10.38
CA MET A 198 -10.54 -23.65 -10.18
C MET A 198 -10.86 -23.36 -8.70
N LYS A 199 -11.47 -24.31 -7.99
CA LYS A 199 -11.73 -24.17 -6.54
C LYS A 199 -10.46 -24.08 -5.71
N GLN A 200 -9.40 -24.79 -6.12
CA GLN A 200 -8.10 -24.71 -5.45
C GLN A 200 -7.44 -23.35 -5.67
N LEU A 201 -7.52 -22.82 -6.90
CA LEU A 201 -7.03 -21.49 -7.23
C LEU A 201 -7.82 -20.41 -6.48
N GLU A 202 -9.15 -20.53 -6.39
CA GLU A 202 -10.00 -19.59 -5.64
C GLU A 202 -9.57 -19.50 -4.17
N LYS A 203 -9.37 -20.65 -3.52
CA LYS A 203 -8.88 -20.69 -2.14
C LYS A 203 -7.48 -20.09 -1.99
N ARG A 204 -6.60 -20.31 -2.96
CA ARG A 204 -5.25 -19.74 -2.95
C ARG A 204 -5.31 -18.22 -3.08
N ALA A 205 -6.12 -17.71 -3.99
CA ALA A 205 -6.35 -16.28 -4.17
C ALA A 205 -6.97 -15.64 -2.92
N GLU A 206 -7.96 -16.30 -2.30
CA GLU A 206 -8.58 -15.83 -1.04
C GLU A 206 -7.54 -15.68 0.07
N TYR A 207 -6.65 -16.66 0.21
CA TYR A 207 -5.54 -16.60 1.16
C TYR A 207 -4.54 -15.49 0.79
N GLN A 208 -4.10 -15.43 -0.46
CA GLN A 208 -3.06 -14.49 -0.93
C GLN A 208 -3.51 -13.03 -0.84
N PHE A 209 -4.77 -12.75 -1.16
CA PHE A 209 -5.35 -11.42 -1.08
C PHE A 209 -5.90 -11.09 0.30
N ASP A 210 -5.69 -11.94 1.31
CA ASP A 210 -5.99 -11.54 2.68
C ASP A 210 -5.06 -10.41 3.13
N TYR A 211 -5.63 -9.42 3.85
CA TYR A 211 -4.88 -8.24 4.31
C TYR A 211 -3.56 -8.60 4.99
N LEU A 212 -3.58 -9.63 5.86
CA LEU A 212 -2.38 -10.05 6.61
C LEU A 212 -1.36 -10.80 5.75
N ASN A 213 -1.77 -11.34 4.61
CA ASN A 213 -0.91 -12.07 3.69
C ASN A 213 -0.39 -11.21 2.53
N LEU A 214 -0.93 -10.01 2.34
CA LEU A 214 -0.41 -9.05 1.38
C LEU A 214 1.06 -8.74 1.66
N LYS A 215 1.91 -8.99 0.65
CA LYS A 215 3.33 -8.68 0.71
C LYS A 215 3.53 -7.16 0.76
N TYR A 216 4.53 -6.72 1.51
CA TYR A 216 4.98 -5.31 1.54
C TYR A 216 5.92 -5.07 0.37
N ARG A 217 5.91 -3.87 -0.21
CA ARG A 217 6.80 -3.59 -1.35
C ARG A 217 8.20 -3.16 -0.94
N LEU A 218 8.28 -2.36 0.13
CA LEU A 218 9.54 -1.75 0.57
C LEU A 218 10.13 -2.43 1.80
N GLY A 219 11.41 -2.76 1.69
CA GLY A 219 12.28 -3.16 2.80
C GLY A 219 12.60 -2.00 3.74
N GLU A 220 13.07 -2.31 4.95
CA GLU A 220 13.36 -1.30 5.97
C GLU A 220 14.45 -0.32 5.51
N ARG A 221 15.51 -0.85 4.88
CA ARG A 221 16.61 -0.03 4.34
C ARG A 221 16.18 0.88 3.20
N GLU A 222 15.25 0.43 2.37
CA GLU A 222 14.67 1.22 1.27
C GLU A 222 13.87 2.40 1.83
N ILE A 223 13.02 2.12 2.83
CA ILE A 223 12.23 3.14 3.54
C ILE A 223 13.15 4.16 4.21
N GLU A 224 14.20 3.70 4.92
CA GLU A 224 15.17 4.58 5.58
C GLU A 224 15.89 5.48 4.56
N ALA A 225 16.43 4.91 3.48
CA ALA A 225 17.16 5.67 2.46
C ALA A 225 16.27 6.75 1.80
N ILE A 226 15.06 6.39 1.38
CA ILE A 226 14.11 7.32 0.75
C ILE A 226 13.64 8.38 1.74
N SER A 227 13.39 8.00 3.00
CA SER A 227 13.00 8.96 4.05
C SER A 227 14.08 10.01 4.28
N LEU A 228 15.36 9.60 4.34
CA LEU A 228 16.48 10.53 4.52
C LEU A 228 16.73 11.39 3.27
N TYR A 229 16.62 10.80 2.08
CA TYR A 229 16.87 11.49 0.81
C TYR A 229 15.85 12.60 0.54
N PHE A 230 14.55 12.33 0.73
CA PHE A 230 13.49 13.34 0.56
C PHE A 230 13.12 14.08 1.85
N GLY A 231 13.72 13.72 2.99
CA GLY A 231 13.46 14.32 4.29
C GLY A 231 12.02 14.10 4.76
N LEU A 232 11.47 12.90 4.54
CA LEU A 232 10.08 12.55 4.89
C LEU A 232 9.88 12.33 6.39
N ASP A 233 10.98 12.16 7.13
CA ASP A 233 11.04 12.03 8.58
C ASP A 233 10.87 13.35 9.35
N GLY A 234 10.57 14.45 8.64
CA GLY A 234 10.45 15.79 9.21
C GLY A 234 11.78 16.51 9.35
N HIS A 235 12.87 15.95 8.83
CA HIS A 235 14.17 16.60 8.73
C HIS A 235 14.42 17.16 7.32
N LYS A 236 15.49 17.94 7.18
CA LYS A 236 15.96 18.40 5.86
C LYS A 236 16.47 17.21 5.05
N ARG A 237 16.27 17.29 3.74
CA ARG A 237 16.84 16.35 2.76
C ARG A 237 18.34 16.19 2.99
N LYS A 238 18.80 14.95 2.91
CA LYS A 238 20.22 14.61 3.05
C LYS A 238 20.82 14.28 1.70
N ASN A 239 22.07 14.69 1.49
CA ASN A 239 22.82 14.26 0.34
C ASN A 239 23.38 12.84 0.54
N PHE A 240 23.85 12.21 -0.53
CA PHE A 240 24.36 10.83 -0.50
C PHE A 240 25.46 10.62 0.55
N SER A 241 26.42 11.55 0.69
CA SER A 241 27.52 11.45 1.66
C SER A 241 27.02 11.43 3.11
N GLU A 242 26.01 12.23 3.43
CA GLU A 242 25.37 12.24 4.74
C GLU A 242 24.63 10.92 5.00
N ILE A 243 23.88 10.42 4.01
CA ILE A 243 23.13 9.16 4.13
C ILE A 243 24.07 7.97 4.29
N GLN A 244 25.15 7.90 3.50
CA GLN A 244 26.19 6.87 3.62
C GLN A 244 26.77 6.81 5.04
N SER A 245 27.01 7.98 5.64
CA SER A 245 27.55 8.10 6.99
C SER A 245 26.55 7.61 8.05
N ILE A 246 25.26 7.88 7.87
CA ILE A 246 24.18 7.46 8.78
C ILE A 246 23.93 5.95 8.67
N MET A 247 23.72 5.46 7.45
CA MET A 247 23.38 4.06 7.15
C MET A 247 24.60 3.13 7.15
N LYS A 248 25.81 3.69 7.22
CA LYS A 248 27.11 2.98 7.21
C LYS A 248 27.26 2.04 6.01
N ILE A 249 27.04 2.58 4.80
CA ILE A 249 27.14 1.86 3.52
C ILE A 249 27.94 2.65 2.49
N ASP A 250 28.47 1.95 1.49
CA ASP A 250 29.14 2.56 0.34
C ASP A 250 28.14 3.20 -0.64
N ASN A 251 28.68 3.97 -1.58
CA ASN A 251 27.89 4.79 -2.49
C ASN A 251 27.09 3.94 -3.49
N ASP A 252 27.70 2.85 -3.98
CA ASP A 252 27.08 2.00 -5.00
C ASP A 252 25.93 1.21 -4.38
N THR A 253 26.09 0.75 -3.14
CA THR A 253 25.01 0.14 -2.35
C THR A 253 23.88 1.13 -2.09
N LEU A 254 24.18 2.38 -1.70
CA LEU A 254 23.14 3.39 -1.49
C LEU A 254 22.40 3.75 -2.78
N ASP A 255 23.13 3.97 -3.87
CA ASP A 255 22.55 4.24 -5.19
C ASP A 255 21.60 3.13 -5.64
N LYS A 256 22.01 1.87 -5.46
CA LYS A 256 21.16 0.72 -5.72
C LYS A 256 19.90 0.73 -4.86
N ILE A 257 20.01 0.89 -3.54
CA ILE A 257 18.86 0.91 -2.63
C ILE A 257 17.86 2.01 -3.02
N VAL A 258 18.35 3.21 -3.34
CA VAL A 258 17.48 4.34 -3.72
C VAL A 258 16.80 4.06 -5.06
N LYS A 259 17.52 3.56 -6.06
CA LYS A 259 16.94 3.20 -7.37
C LYS A 259 15.89 2.10 -7.25
N ASP A 260 16.20 1.05 -6.49
CA ASP A 260 15.29 -0.08 -6.27
C ASP A 260 14.00 0.39 -5.57
N ALA A 261 14.13 1.24 -4.56
CA ALA A 261 13.00 1.83 -3.86
C ALA A 261 12.15 2.73 -4.78
N LEU A 262 12.78 3.62 -5.56
CA LEU A 262 12.06 4.50 -6.49
C LEU A 262 11.30 3.70 -7.56
N PHE A 263 11.91 2.64 -8.09
CA PHE A 263 11.25 1.75 -9.05
C PHE A 263 9.98 1.13 -8.43
N LYS A 264 10.09 0.56 -7.23
CA LYS A 264 8.96 -0.02 -6.47
C LYS A 264 7.86 1.00 -6.14
N LEU A 265 8.19 2.28 -6.01
CA LEU A 265 7.15 3.30 -5.83
C LEU A 265 6.42 3.64 -7.14
N SER A 266 7.12 3.50 -8.27
CA SER A 266 6.69 4.00 -9.58
C SER A 266 5.87 3.01 -10.41
N VAL A 267 6.16 1.72 -10.31
CA VAL A 267 5.49 0.67 -11.10
C VAL A 267 4.53 -0.09 -10.21
N VAL A 268 3.48 -0.69 -10.77
CA VAL A 268 2.78 -1.82 -10.15
C VAL A 268 3.02 -3.02 -11.05
N ASP A 269 3.69 -4.03 -10.52
CA ASP A 269 3.83 -5.29 -11.25
C ASP A 269 2.45 -5.98 -11.20
N GLU A 270 1.66 -5.84 -12.27
CA GLU A 270 0.32 -6.46 -12.36
C GLU A 270 0.39 -7.99 -12.51
N LYS A 271 1.59 -8.58 -12.50
CA LYS A 271 1.77 -10.03 -12.50
C LYS A 271 1.22 -10.61 -11.20
N VAL A 272 -0.05 -11.03 -11.25
CA VAL A 272 -0.61 -11.89 -10.21
C VAL A 272 0.10 -13.24 -10.30
N GLU A 273 1.14 -13.43 -9.49
CA GLU A 273 1.66 -14.78 -9.24
C GLU A 273 0.55 -15.58 -8.53
N LEU A 274 -0.15 -16.44 -9.27
CA LEU A 274 -1.16 -17.37 -8.75
C LEU A 274 -0.61 -18.79 -8.64
#